data_AF-A0A2D6NBZ4-F1
#
_entry.id   AF-A0A2D6NBZ4-F1
#
_cell.length_a   1.000
_cell.length_b   1.000
_cell.length_c   1.000
_cell.angle_alpha   90.00
_cell.angle_beta   90.00
_cell.angle_gamma   90.00
#
_symmetry.space_group_name_H-M   'P 1'
#
loop_
_entity.id
_entity.type
_entity.pdbx_description
1 polymer ?
#
loop_
_entity_poly.entity_id
_entity_poly.type
_entity_poly.pdbx_seq_one_letter_code
_entity_poly.pdbx_strand_id
1 'polypeptide(L)'
;MKLSLIVIKFLFIGALFIVSTQNLYLSDSDDFDKFVGIYTSWLSNLFDNAKAITGYVVKSEWLPNDSTDIGSKVLRNSGLFGDS
;
A
#
# COMPACT_ATOMS: atom_id res chain seq x y z
N MET A 1 12.08 -0.09 -20.00
CA MET A 1 13.46 -0.08 -19.46
C MET A 1 13.71 1.00 -18.39
N LYS A 2 13.21 2.24 -18.53
CA LYS A 2 13.45 3.33 -17.57
C LYS A 2 12.88 3.09 -16.16
N LEU A 3 11.66 2.56 -16.05
CA LEU A 3 11.02 2.30 -14.76
C LEU A 3 11.73 1.21 -13.95
N SER A 4 12.16 0.12 -14.62
CA SER A 4 12.93 -0.94 -13.97
C SER A 4 14.24 -0.41 -13.37
N LEU A 5 14.93 0.51 -14.04
CA LEU A 5 16.13 1.16 -13.50
C LEU A 5 15.84 1.99 -12.25
N ILE A 6 14.67 2.65 -12.18
CA ILE A 6 14.25 3.41 -11.00
C ILE A 6 14.02 2.46 -9.83
N VAL A 7 13.32 1.34 -10.07
CA VAL A 7 13.07 0.32 -9.04
C VAL A 7 14.39 -0.26 -8.54
N ILE A 8 15.30 -0.61 -9.44
CA ILE A 8 16.62 -1.13 -9.08
C ILE A 8 17.39 -0.11 -8.23
N LYS A 9 17.45 1.17 -8.64
CA LYS A 9 18.10 2.23 -7.86
C LYS A 9 17.49 2.39 -6.47
N PHE A 10 16.17 2.35 -6.37
CA PHE A 10 15.46 2.42 -5.10
C PHE A 10 15.83 1.25 -4.17
N LEU A 11 15.87 0.02 -4.70
CA LEU A 11 16.30 -1.16 -3.94
C LEU A 11 17.75 -1.04 -3.48
N PHE A 12 18.65 -0.56 -4.33
CA PHE A 12 20.05 -0.30 -3.94
C PHE A 12 20.17 0.75 -2.83
N ILE A 13 19.39 1.83 -2.90
CA ILE A 13 19.36 2.86 -1.85
C ILE A 13 18.87 2.24 -0.53
N GLY A 14 17.83 1.41 -0.57
CA GLY A 14 17.35 0.68 0.61
C GLY A 14 18.41 -0.24 1.21
N ALA A 15 19.14 -0.98 0.38
CA ALA A 15 20.25 -1.83 0.81
C ALA A 15 21.36 -1.01 1.49
N LEU A 16 21.81 0.08 0.85
CA LEU A 16 22.83 0.97 1.41
C LEU A 16 22.39 1.63 2.71
N PHE A 17 21.11 2.02 2.81
CA PHE A 17 20.53 2.59 4.01
C PHE A 17 20.59 1.61 5.20
N ILE A 18 20.23 0.35 4.97
CA ILE A 18 20.28 -0.69 6.00
C ILE A 18 21.73 -0.95 6.44
N VAL A 19 22.64 -1.13 5.47
CA VAL A 19 24.08 -1.36 5.75
C VAL A 19 24.66 -0.21 6.57
N SER A 20 24.37 1.03 6.19
CA SER A 20 24.87 2.23 6.88
C SER A 20 24.25 2.41 8.26
N THR A 21 22.97 2.08 8.46
CA THR A 21 22.28 2.30 9.74
C THR A 21 22.68 1.25 10.77
N GLN A 22 22.87 0.01 10.33
CA GLN A 22 23.19 -1.13 11.20
C GLN A 22 24.71 -1.37 11.32
N ASN A 23 25.54 -0.55 10.65
CA ASN A 23 27.01 -0.70 10.57
C ASN A 23 27.44 -2.13 10.19
N LEU A 24 26.75 -2.73 9.22
CA LEU A 24 27.01 -4.12 8.80
C LEU A 24 28.20 -4.18 7.85
N TYR A 25 29.14 -5.08 8.13
CA TYR A 25 30.25 -5.35 7.23
C TYR A 25 29.89 -6.54 6.34
N LEU A 26 29.46 -6.29 5.11
CA LEU A 26 29.03 -7.35 4.19
C LEU A 26 30.14 -8.36 3.79
N SER A 27 31.39 -8.08 4.15
CA SER A 27 32.52 -9.02 4.01
C SER A 27 32.55 -10.10 5.10
N ASP A 28 31.89 -9.84 6.23
CA ASP A 28 31.74 -10.78 7.33
C ASP A 28 30.46 -11.61 7.13
N SER A 29 30.55 -12.93 7.32
CA SER A 29 29.44 -13.85 7.06
C SER A 29 28.26 -13.63 8.01
N ASP A 30 28.53 -13.31 9.27
CA ASP A 30 27.48 -13.16 10.28
C ASP A 30 26.71 -11.86 10.05
N ASP A 31 27.41 -10.80 9.64
CA ASP A 31 26.78 -9.53 9.28
C ASP A 31 26.04 -9.61 7.93
N PHE A 32 26.51 -10.43 7.00
CA PHE A 32 25.80 -10.72 5.76
C PHE A 32 24.46 -11.42 6.03
N ASP A 33 24.44 -12.44 6.89
CA ASP A 33 23.21 -13.15 7.23
C ASP A 33 22.19 -12.22 7.93
N LYS A 34 22.67 -11.37 8.85
CA LYS A 34 21.84 -10.30 9.46
C LYS A 34 21.31 -9.34 8.40
N PHE A 35 22.14 -8.90 7.46
CA PHE A 35 21.73 -8.03 6.38
C PHE A 35 20.59 -8.66 5.56
N VAL A 36 20.74 -9.92 5.14
CA VAL A 36 19.72 -10.62 4.35
C VAL A 36 18.40 -10.70 5.10
N GLY A 37 18.43 -11.03 6.40
CA GLY A 37 17.22 -11.07 7.23
C GLY A 37 16.53 -9.70 7.34
N ILE A 38 17.29 -8.64 7.60
CA ILE A 38 16.75 -7.28 7.72
C ILE A 38 16.23 -6.77 6.37
N TYR A 39 16.98 -6.99 5.29
CA TYR A 39 16.66 -6.54 3.95
C TYR A 39 15.39 -7.22 3.41
N THR A 40 15.25 -8.53 3.60
CA THR A 40 14.04 -9.27 3.19
C THR A 40 12.81 -8.86 3.99
N SER A 41 12.95 -8.64 5.31
CA SER A 41 11.88 -8.11 6.15
C SER A 41 11.43 -6.71 5.72
N TRP A 42 12.40 -5.81 5.47
CA TRP A 42 12.13 -4.48 4.93
C TRP A 42 11.40 -4.54 3.59
N LEU A 43 11.82 -5.42 2.70
CA LEU A 43 11.20 -5.59 1.39
C LEU A 43 9.75 -6.12 1.50
N SER A 44 9.49 -7.09 2.40
CA SER A 44 8.14 -7.58 2.68
C SER A 44 7.23 -6.44 3.15
N ASN A 45 7.71 -5.67 4.14
CA ASN A 45 6.96 -4.53 4.66
C ASN A 45 6.66 -3.49 3.57
N LEU A 46 7.61 -3.22 2.68
CA LEU A 46 7.39 -2.31 1.55
C LEU A 46 6.24 -2.81 0.65
N PHE A 47 6.24 -4.09 0.31
CA PHE A 47 5.18 -4.68 -0.52
C PHE A 47 3.82 -4.67 0.18
N ASP A 48 3.77 -4.97 1.47
CA ASP A 48 2.53 -4.95 2.25
C ASP A 48 1.94 -3.53 2.31
N ASN A 49 2.79 -2.52 2.54
CA ASN A 49 2.37 -1.12 2.51
C ASN A 49 1.90 -0.70 1.10
N ALA A 50 2.61 -1.09 0.04
CA ALA A 50 2.20 -0.79 -1.33
C ALA A 50 0.83 -1.42 -1.66
N LYS A 51 0.60 -2.67 -1.23
CA LYS A 51 -0.70 -3.34 -1.37
C LYS A 51 -1.81 -2.63 -0.58
N ALA A 52 -1.52 -2.20 0.64
CA ALA A 52 -2.48 -1.49 1.47
C ALA A 52 -2.88 -0.14 0.84
N ILE A 53 -1.91 0.64 0.37
CA ILE A 53 -2.14 1.94 -0.28
C ILE A 53 -2.92 1.77 -1.58
N THR A 54 -2.49 0.85 -2.45
CA THR A 54 -3.18 0.60 -3.72
C THR A 54 -4.58 0.05 -3.49
N GLY A 55 -4.76 -0.84 -2.51
CA GLY A 55 -6.08 -1.32 -2.10
C GLY A 55 -6.98 -0.21 -1.55
N TYR A 56 -6.43 0.74 -0.80
CA TYR A 56 -7.16 1.92 -0.33
C TYR A 56 -7.59 2.83 -1.48
N VAL A 57 -6.69 3.13 -2.42
CA VAL A 57 -6.99 3.97 -3.59
C VAL A 57 -8.06 3.33 -4.46
N VAL A 58 -7.92 2.04 -4.78
CA VAL A 58 -8.92 1.31 -5.58
C VAL A 58 -10.28 1.34 -4.88
N LYS A 59 -10.34 1.04 -3.57
CA LYS A 59 -11.60 1.11 -2.81
C LYS A 59 -12.20 2.51 -2.78
N SER A 60 -11.36 3.55 -2.68
CA SER A 60 -11.81 4.94 -2.65
C SER A 60 -12.38 5.41 -3.98
N GLU A 61 -11.82 4.95 -5.09
CA GLU A 61 -12.33 5.24 -6.44
C GLU A 61 -13.60 4.44 -6.78
N TRP A 62 -13.73 3.24 -6.23
CA TRP A 62 -14.85 2.33 -6.49
C TRP A 62 -16.06 2.50 -5.58
N LEU A 63 -15.92 3.20 -4.44
CA LEU A 63 -17.06 3.55 -3.61
C LEU A 63 -17.92 4.56 -4.39
N PRO A 64 -19.19 4.24 -4.69
CA PRO A 64 -20.13 5.24 -5.21
C PRO A 64 -20.15 6.42 -4.23
N ASN A 65 -20.29 7.65 -4.73
CA ASN A 65 -20.54 8.80 -3.88
C ASN A 65 -21.87 8.57 -3.14
N ASP A 66 -21.82 7.95 -1.97
CA ASP A 66 -22.97 7.67 -1.10
C ASP A 66 -23.47 8.95 -0.39
N SER A 67 -23.45 10.09 -1.09
CA SER A 67 -23.98 11.36 -0.61
C SER A 67 -25.26 11.79 -1.33
N THR A 68 -25.86 10.97 -2.18
CA THR A 68 -27.17 11.28 -2.79
C THR A 68 -28.07 10.06 -3.01
N ASP A 69 -28.27 9.21 -2.00
CA ASP A 69 -29.54 8.47 -1.93
C ASP A 69 -30.61 9.31 -1.19
N ILE A 70 -30.93 10.45 -1.82
CA ILE A 70 -32.16 11.21 -1.51
C ILE A 70 -33.35 10.57 -2.26
N GLY A 71 -33.10 9.67 -3.22
CA GLY A 71 -34.11 9.00 -4.04
C GLY A 71 -34.97 8.01 -3.28
N SER A 72 -34.40 7.21 -2.37
CA SER A 72 -35.18 6.22 -1.60
C SER A 72 -35.98 6.83 -0.45
N LYS A 73 -35.54 7.97 0.12
CA LYS A 73 -36.23 8.66 1.22
C LYS A 73 -37.32 9.61 0.76
N VAL A 74 -37.20 10.22 -0.43
CA VAL A 74 -38.25 11.10 -0.98
C VAL A 74 -39.44 10.31 -1.51
N LEU A 75 -39.23 9.14 -2.12
CA LEU A 75 -40.32 8.29 -2.61
C LEU A 75 -41.11 7.58 -1.48
N ARG A 76 -40.54 7.50 -0.27
CA ARG A 76 -41.22 6.95 0.91
C ARG A 76 -42.08 7.97 1.66
N ASN A 77 -41.85 9.26 1.44
CA ASN A 77 -42.54 10.35 2.15
C ASN A 77 -43.57 11.09 1.27
N SER A 78 -43.76 10.69 0.01
CA SER A 78 -44.73 11.29 -0.92
C SER A 78 -46.10 10.59 -0.95
N GLY A 79 -46.39 9.66 -0.04
CA GLY A 79 -47.76 9.17 0.18
C GLY A 79 -48.44 8.49 -1.02
N LEU A 80 -47.70 8.00 -2.02
CA LEU A 80 -48.29 7.37 -3.21
C LEU A 80 -48.64 5.88 -3.05
N PHE A 81 -48.49 5.33 -1.84
CA PHE A 81 -49.03 4.01 -1.47
C PHE A 81 -49.65 4.11 -0.07
N GLY A 82 -50.84 4.72 -0.02
CA GLY A 82 -51.72 4.77 1.14
C GLY A 82 -53.16 4.66 0.68
N ASP A 83 -53.73 3.50 0.99
CA ASP A 83 -55.14 3.13 1.12
C ASP A 83 -56.11 3.32 -0.06
N SER A 84 -56.36 2.20 -0.75
CA SER A 84 -57.72 1.69 -1.03
C SER A 84 -57.70 0.19 -1.26
#